data_AF-A0A098F4Y8-F1
#
_entry.id   AF-A0A098F4Y8-F1
#
_cell.length_a   1.000
_cell.length_b   1.000
_cell.length_c   1.000
_cell.angle_alpha   90.00
_cell.angle_beta   90.00
_cell.angle_gamma   90.00
#
_symmetry.space_group_name_H-M   'P 1'
#
loop_
_entity.id
_entity.type
_entity.pdbx_description
1 polymer ?
#
loop_
_entity_poly.entity_id
_entity_poly.type
_entity_poly.pdbx_seq_one_letter_code
_entity_poly.pdbx_strand_id
1 'polypeptide(L)' 'MKKYLPIGSVVLLKGGEKRIMIYGRQQKELRSDKIWNYIACLYPEGNLSEDYMYLFNQDQIERVYFVGF' A
#
# COMPACT_ATOMS: atom_id res chain seq x y z
N MET A 1 -7.13 14.26 -12.37
CA MET A 1 -6.01 13.32 -12.15
C MET A 1 -6.01 12.89 -10.69
N LYS A 2 -6.13 11.59 -10.36
CA LYS A 2 -6.01 11.13 -8.96
C LYS A 2 -4.56 11.30 -8.52
N LYS A 3 -4.32 12.06 -7.45
CA LYS A 3 -2.99 12.26 -6.87
C LYS A 3 -2.67 11.05 -5.98
N TYR A 4 -1.86 10.12 -6.49
CA TYR A 4 -1.38 8.97 -5.72
C TYR A 4 -0.23 9.37 -4.80
N LEU A 5 -0.10 8.67 -3.67
CA LEU A 5 1.09 8.78 -2.83
C LEU A 5 2.33 8.26 -3.58
N PRO A 6 3.51 8.89 -3.38
CA PRO A 6 4.78 8.40 -3.91
C PRO A 6 5.09 6.96 -3.50
N ILE A 7 5.94 6.29 -4.28
CA ILE A 7 6.45 4.96 -3.91
C ILE A 7 7.44 5.19 -2.76
N GLY A 8 7.51 4.27 -1.81
CA GLY A 8 8.24 4.44 -0.57
C GLY A 8 7.44 5.18 0.52
N SER A 9 6.23 5.66 0.23
CA SER A 9 5.38 6.26 1.28
C SER A 9 5.01 5.21 2.32
N VAL A 10 5.17 5.55 3.60
CA VAL A 10 4.84 4.68 4.73
C VAL A 10 3.51 5.12 5.33
N VAL A 11 2.56 4.19 5.42
CA VAL A 11 1.19 4.45 5.86
C VAL A 11 0.73 3.42 6.90
N LEU A 12 -0.35 3.75 7.60
CA LEU A 12 -1.14 2.82 8.41
C LEU A 12 -2.55 2.75 7.84
N LEU A 13 -3.08 1.54 7.71
CA LEU A 13 -4.46 1.30 7.27
C LEU A 13 -5.44 1.37 8.43
N LYS A 14 -6.70 1.69 8.13
CA LYS A 14 -7.80 1.65 9.09
C LYS A 14 -7.90 0.27 9.75
N GLY A 15 -7.87 0.23 11.08
CA GLY A 15 -7.90 -1.01 11.86
C GLY A 15 -6.61 -1.84 11.82
N GLY A 16 -5.55 -1.35 11.16
CA GLY A 16 -4.24 -1.98 11.15
C GLY A 16 -3.38 -1.54 12.34
N GLU A 17 -2.45 -2.41 12.74
CA GLU A 17 -1.48 -2.11 13.81
C GLU A 17 -0.06 -1.89 13.27
N LYS A 18 0.31 -2.62 12.20
CA LYS A 18 1.61 -2.50 11.54
C LYS A 18 1.58 -1.49 10.40
N ARG A 19 2.69 -0.76 10.24
CA ARG A 19 2.91 0.17 9.13
C ARG A 19 3.30 -0.61 7.88
N ILE A 20 2.93 -0.07 6.73
CA ILE A 20 3.23 -0.65 5.42
C ILE A 20 3.81 0.42 4.50
N MET A 21 4.69 0.00 3.59
CA MET A 21 5.32 0.87 2.61
C MET A 21 4.77 0.57 1.21
N ILE A 22 4.25 1.59 0.54
CA ILE A 22 3.74 1.49 -0.83
C ILE A 22 4.90 1.25 -1.80
N TYR A 23 4.84 0.18 -2.58
CA TYR A 23 5.85 -0.09 -3.63
C TYR A 23 5.25 -0.23 -5.04
N GLY A 24 3.93 -0.14 -5.18
CA GLY A 24 3.27 -0.07 -6.49
C GLY A 24 1.95 0.70 -6.44
N ARG A 25 1.51 1.19 -7.61
CA ARG A 25 0.28 1.97 -7.80
C ARG A 25 -0.53 1.39 -8.95
N GLN A 26 -1.85 1.59 -8.91
CA GLN A 26 -2.77 1.05 -9.93
C GLN A 26 -2.59 -0.47 -10.13
N GLN A 27 -2.48 -1.19 -9.01
CA GLN A 27 -2.17 -2.61 -9.02
C GLN A 27 -3.38 -3.41 -9.49
N LYS A 28 -3.20 -4.18 -10.57
CA LYS A 28 -4.18 -5.18 -10.99
C LYS A 28 -3.97 -6.45 -10.16
N GLU A 29 -5.04 -6.94 -9.55
CA GLU A 29 -5.03 -8.25 -8.88
C GLU A 29 -4.94 -9.37 -9.93
N LEU A 30 -4.23 -10.47 -9.64
CA LEU A 30 -4.07 -11.54 -10.63
C LEU A 30 -5.33 -12.39 -10.81
N ARG A 31 -6.09 -12.58 -9.73
CA ARG A 31 -7.27 -13.45 -9.70
C ARG A 31 -8.57 -12.73 -10.08
N SER A 32 -8.56 -11.41 -10.08
CA SER A 32 -9.71 -10.59 -10.45
C SER A 32 -9.25 -9.44 -11.33
N ASP A 33 -10.08 -8.96 -12.25
CA ASP A 33 -9.77 -7.75 -13.02
C ASP A 33 -9.86 -6.45 -12.17
N LYS A 34 -9.87 -6.58 -10.84
CA LYS A 34 -9.93 -5.43 -9.92
C LYS A 34 -8.60 -4.68 -9.92
N ILE A 35 -8.72 -3.36 -10.01
CA ILE A 35 -7.60 -2.42 -9.89
C ILE A 35 -7.67 -1.77 -8.51
N TRP A 36 -6.59 -1.91 -7.77
CA TRP A 36 -6.37 -1.27 -6.48
C TRP A 36 -5.51 -0.02 -6.65
N ASN A 37 -5.69 0.98 -5.78
CA ASN A 37 -4.83 2.16 -5.86
C ASN A 37 -3.37 1.80 -5.54
N TYR A 38 -3.12 0.89 -4.59
CA TYR A 38 -1.79 0.60 -4.06
C TYR A 38 -1.56 -0.90 -3.81
N ILE A 39 -0.28 -1.26 -3.87
CA ILE A 39 0.29 -2.46 -3.26
C ILE A 39 1.43 -2.05 -2.31
N ALA A 40 1.49 -2.69 -1.14
CA ALA A 40 2.48 -2.40 -0.11
C ALA A 40 2.98 -3.66 0.61
N CYS A 41 4.13 -3.53 1.26
CA CYS A 41 4.72 -4.55 2.12
C CYS A 41 4.85 -4.03 3.56
N LEU A 42 5.13 -4.91 4.51
CA LEU A 42 5.41 -4.51 5.89
C LEU A 42 6.61 -3.54 5.96
N TYR A 43 6.51 -2.54 6.85
CA TYR A 43 7.60 -1.63 7.13
C TYR A 43 8.03 -1.74 8.60
N PRO A 44 9.34 -1.91 8.88
CA PRO A 44 10.49 -1.84 7.96
C PRO A 44 10.90 -3.18 7.32
N GLU A 45 10.16 -4.26 7.55
CA GLU A 45 10.57 -5.63 7.20
C GLU A 45 10.73 -5.88 5.69
N GLY A 46 9.99 -5.13 4.85
CA GLY A 46 10.03 -5.27 3.41
C GLY A 46 9.15 -6.39 2.86
N ASN A 47 9.44 -6.82 1.63
CA ASN A 47 8.65 -7.83 0.92
C ASN A 47 9.12 -9.25 1.32
N LEU A 48 8.34 -9.92 2.17
CA LEU A 48 8.68 -11.24 2.72
C LEU A 48 8.11 -12.40 1.87
N SER A 49 6.81 -12.34 1.58
CA SER A 49 6.11 -13.27 0.70
C SER A 49 4.81 -12.64 0.20
N GLU A 50 4.13 -13.31 -0.74
CA GLU A 50 2.83 -12.88 -1.26
C GLU A 50 1.76 -12.73 -0.16
N ASP A 51 1.84 -13.53 0.91
CA ASP A 51 0.90 -13.49 2.04
C ASP A 51 1.02 -12.19 2.86
N TYR A 52 2.15 -11.48 2.74
CA TYR A 52 2.42 -10.21 3.42
C TYR A 52 2.33 -9.01 2.48
N MET A 53 1.66 -9.17 1.33
CA MET A 53 1.33 -8.08 0.42
C MET A 53 -0.05 -7.50 0.73
N TYR A 54 -0.13 -6.17 0.75
CA TYR A 54 -1.36 -5.45 1.06
C TYR A 54 -1.86 -4.73 -0.19
N LEU A 55 -3.03 -5.12 -0.70
CA LEU A 55 -3.77 -4.40 -1.74
C LEU A 55 -4.83 -3.52 -1.08
N PHE A 56 -4.81 -2.21 -1.38
CA PHE A 56 -5.74 -1.27 -0.75
C PHE A 56 -5.98 0.00 -1.58
N ASN A 57 -7.04 0.71 -1.22
CA ASN A 57 -7.42 1.99 -1.80
C ASN A 57 -7.06 3.18 -0.90
N GLN A 58 -7.08 4.38 -1.49
CA GLN A 58 -6.66 5.62 -0.82
C GLN A 58 -7.51 5.92 0.41
N ASP A 59 -8.81 5.62 0.35
CA ASP A 59 -9.79 5.82 1.42
C ASP A 59 -9.61 4.86 2.61
N GLN A 60 -8.78 3.82 2.46
CA GLN A 60 -8.44 2.87 3.53
C GLN A 60 -7.22 3.32 4.35
N ILE A 61 -6.54 4.39 3.95
CA ILE A 61 -5.42 4.96 4.70
C ILE A 61 -5.97 5.71 5.91
N GLU A 62 -5.47 5.35 7.09
CA GLU A 62 -5.74 6.04 8.35
C GLU A 62 -4.73 7.18 8.57
N ARG A 63 -3.44 6.90 8.37
CA ARG A 63 -2.36 7.85 8.62
C ARG A 63 -1.20 7.67 7.65
N VAL A 64 -0.60 8.79 7.22
CA VAL A 64 0.66 8.82 6.48
C VAL A 64 1.79 9.21 7.43
N TYR A 65 2.81 8.36 7.55
CA TYR A 65 3.99 8.58 8.41
C TYR A 65 5.16 9.18 7.62
N PHE A 66 5.24 8.84 6.34
CA PHE A 66 6.28 9.30 5.45
C PHE A 66 5.74 9.39 4.04
N VAL A 67 6.06 10.48 3.35
CA VAL A 67 5.78 10.66 1.94
C VAL A 67 7.05 10.28 1.19
N GLY A 68 6.96 9.25 0.35
CA GLY A 68 8.08 8.79 -0.46
C GLY A 68 8.53 9.82 -1.51
N PHE A 69 9.52 9.44 -2.31
CA PHE A 69 10.12 10.29 -3.34
C PHE A 69 9.86 9.74 -4.74
#